data_AF-A0A1I7RL07-F1
#
_entry.id   AF-A0A1I7RL07-F1
#
_cell.length_a   1.000
_cell.length_b   1.000
_cell.length_c   1.000
_cell.angle_alpha   90.00
_cell.angle_beta   90.00
_cell.angle_gamma   90.00
#
_symmetry.space_group_name_H-M   'P 1'
#
loop_
_entity.id
_entity.type
_entity.pdbx_description
1 polymer ?
#
loop_
_entity_poly.entity_id
_entity_poly.type
_entity_poly.pdbx_seq_one_letter_code
_entity_poly.pdbx_strand_id
1 'polypeptide(L)'
;MSSRTGPRATGTDGSDFSHRQRVSQSIKLSVQYKWNLKMLFGLHSLVLLAMWTKVGSEFAIRELGFKSKFFEKLDLPTAYPWEYVWCSSVVCIILGLLSFRHNKGNLLRIEYYSQFFLGILPCSVGLGSLLPELIDYIFNMESSRTPTFNGHFPMVIIWYIFFLIAFQIHIFAIYFTYHLLGSWERDVKKD
;
A
#
# COMPACT_ATOMS: atom_id res chain seq x y z
N MET A 1 -22.92 -24.99 -38.75
CA MET A 1 -24.02 -25.16 -37.77
C MET A 1 -23.48 -25.98 -36.60
N SER A 2 -23.15 -25.31 -35.49
CA SER A 2 -22.72 -25.99 -34.26
C SER A 2 -23.93 -26.68 -33.61
N SER A 3 -23.77 -27.92 -33.15
CA SER A 3 -24.86 -28.81 -32.73
C SER A 3 -25.60 -28.27 -31.48
N ARG A 4 -26.94 -28.19 -31.56
CA ARG A 4 -27.85 -27.83 -30.46
C ARG A 4 -27.94 -28.88 -29.33
N THR A 5 -27.19 -29.98 -29.46
CA THR A 5 -27.26 -31.21 -28.66
C THR A 5 -25.90 -31.61 -28.08
N GLY A 6 -24.99 -30.65 -27.86
CA GLY A 6 -23.81 -30.88 -27.03
C GLY A 6 -24.20 -31.22 -25.57
N PRO A 7 -23.31 -31.88 -24.81
CA PRO A 7 -23.57 -32.21 -23.40
C PRO A 7 -23.93 -30.94 -22.62
N ARG A 8 -25.14 -30.86 -22.09
CA ARG A 8 -25.57 -29.76 -21.22
C ARG A 8 -25.25 -30.13 -19.78
N ALA A 9 -24.80 -29.14 -18.99
CA ALA A 9 -24.67 -29.35 -17.57
C ALA A 9 -26.02 -29.80 -16.99
N THR A 10 -26.01 -30.76 -16.08
CA THR A 10 -27.22 -31.33 -15.49
C THR A 10 -28.02 -30.21 -14.81
N GLY A 11 -29.29 -30.03 -15.20
CA GLY A 11 -30.20 -29.04 -14.61
C GLY A 11 -30.28 -27.66 -15.27
N THR A 12 -29.74 -27.47 -16.50
CA THR A 12 -29.87 -26.20 -17.26
C THR A 12 -30.47 -26.44 -18.65
N ASP A 13 -31.36 -25.53 -19.07
CA ASP A 13 -31.97 -25.52 -20.41
C ASP A 13 -31.08 -24.84 -21.47
N GLY A 14 -29.92 -24.31 -21.07
CA GLY A 14 -28.96 -23.58 -21.90
C GLY A 14 -29.25 -22.08 -22.08
N SER A 15 -30.34 -21.56 -21.52
CA SER A 15 -30.66 -20.12 -21.57
C SER A 15 -29.83 -19.28 -20.59
N ASP A 16 -29.18 -19.93 -19.62
CA ASP A 16 -28.41 -19.31 -18.53
C ASP A 16 -26.95 -18.97 -18.88
N PHE A 17 -26.54 -19.15 -20.15
CA PHE A 17 -25.14 -18.93 -20.59
C PHE A 17 -24.62 -17.53 -20.24
N SER A 18 -25.45 -16.49 -20.45
CA SER A 18 -25.09 -15.09 -20.16
C SER A 18 -24.87 -14.86 -18.66
N HIS A 19 -25.68 -15.50 -17.83
CA HIS A 19 -25.55 -15.44 -16.38
C HIS A 19 -24.27 -16.15 -15.93
N ARG A 20 -24.03 -17.39 -16.37
CA ARG A 20 -22.81 -18.17 -16.07
C ARG A 20 -21.54 -17.44 -16.49
N GLN A 21 -21.53 -16.85 -17.68
CA GLN A 21 -20.38 -16.09 -18.16
C GLN A 21 -20.08 -14.91 -17.25
N ARG A 22 -21.10 -14.14 -16.84
CA ARG A 22 -20.93 -12.99 -15.94
C ARG A 22 -20.43 -13.39 -14.55
N VAL A 23 -20.97 -14.46 -13.96
CA VAL A 23 -20.49 -14.99 -12.67
C VAL A 23 -19.04 -15.44 -12.78
N SER A 24 -18.69 -16.17 -13.84
CA SER A 24 -17.31 -16.61 -14.08
C SER A 24 -16.34 -15.45 -14.24
N GLN A 25 -16.76 -14.36 -14.88
CA GLN A 25 -15.96 -13.14 -15.02
C GLN A 25 -15.76 -12.44 -13.68
N SER A 26 -16.81 -12.34 -12.86
CA SER A 26 -16.74 -11.73 -11.52
C SER A 26 -15.74 -12.46 -10.62
N ILE A 27 -15.81 -13.80 -10.59
CA ILE A 27 -14.88 -14.63 -9.83
C ILE A 27 -13.44 -14.47 -10.33
N LYS A 28 -13.22 -14.50 -11.66
CA LYS A 28 -11.89 -14.29 -12.24
C LYS A 28 -11.28 -12.95 -11.85
N LEU A 29 -12.07 -11.87 -11.91
CA LEU A 29 -11.64 -10.53 -11.51
C LEU A 29 -11.34 -10.47 -10.00
N SER A 30 -12.20 -11.06 -9.17
CA SER A 30 -12.00 -11.11 -7.71
C SER A 30 -10.68 -11.81 -7.35
N VAL A 31 -10.38 -12.96 -7.98
CA VAL A 31 -9.12 -13.68 -7.77
C VAL A 31 -7.91 -12.84 -8.21
N GLN A 32 -8.00 -12.23 -9.41
CA GLN A 32 -6.91 -11.41 -9.94
C GLN A 32 -6.60 -10.20 -9.06
N TYR A 33 -7.62 -9.44 -8.63
CA TYR A 33 -7.41 -8.25 -7.82
C TYR A 33 -6.93 -8.58 -6.42
N LYS A 34 -7.39 -9.69 -5.81
CA LYS A 34 -6.83 -10.19 -4.55
C LYS A 34 -5.34 -10.51 -4.68
N TRP A 35 -4.94 -11.16 -5.78
CA TRP A 35 -3.53 -11.46 -6.02
C TRP A 35 -2.69 -10.17 -6.16
N ASN A 36 -3.15 -9.23 -6.98
CA ASN A 36 -2.47 -7.94 -7.16
C ASN A 36 -2.33 -7.18 -5.82
N LEU A 37 -3.39 -7.13 -5.02
CA LEU A 37 -3.36 -6.50 -3.69
C LEU A 37 -2.38 -7.20 -2.75
N LYS A 38 -2.34 -8.54 -2.72
CA LYS A 38 -1.35 -9.27 -1.91
C LYS A 38 0.09 -8.93 -2.30
N MET A 39 0.37 -8.80 -3.60
CA MET A 39 1.71 -8.38 -4.06
C MET A 39 2.02 -6.95 -3.59
N LEU A 40 1.07 -6.01 -3.73
CA LEU A 40 1.24 -4.64 -3.24
C LEU A 40 1.42 -4.57 -1.72
N PHE A 41 0.66 -5.37 -0.95
CA PHE A 41 0.84 -5.47 0.50
C PHE A 41 2.20 -6.05 0.88
N GLY A 42 2.73 -6.99 0.08
CA GLY A 42 4.10 -7.47 0.24
C GLY A 42 5.13 -6.36 0.02
N LEU A 43 5.00 -5.59 -1.06
CA LEU A 43 5.88 -4.45 -1.35
C LEU A 43 5.76 -3.36 -0.26
N HIS A 44 4.54 -3.03 0.16
CA HIS A 44 4.29 -2.11 1.27
C HIS A 44 4.96 -2.61 2.54
N SER A 45 4.82 -3.90 2.87
CA SER A 45 5.48 -4.49 4.05
C SER A 45 6.99 -4.31 4.02
N LEU A 46 7.64 -4.47 2.85
CA LEU A 46 9.09 -4.26 2.73
C LEU A 46 9.50 -2.81 3.04
N VAL A 47 8.79 -1.84 2.44
CA VAL A 47 9.04 -0.41 2.69
C VAL A 47 8.73 -0.06 4.15
N LEU A 48 7.67 -0.63 4.71
CA LEU A 48 7.25 -0.42 6.09
C LEU A 48 8.26 -0.98 7.09
N LEU A 49 8.84 -2.15 6.83
CA LEU A 49 9.91 -2.72 7.66
C LEU A 49 11.15 -1.82 7.68
N ALA A 50 11.51 -1.21 6.55
CA ALA A 50 12.59 -0.23 6.51
C ALA A 50 12.27 1.02 7.35
N MET A 51 11.04 1.53 7.24
CA MET A 51 10.58 2.66 8.06
C MET A 51 10.52 2.34 9.54
N TRP A 52 10.01 1.16 9.92
CA TRP A 52 10.03 0.70 11.31
C TRP A 52 11.43 0.51 11.85
N THR A 53 12.39 0.07 11.02
CA THR A 53 13.79 -0.02 11.43
C THR A 53 14.33 1.38 11.74
N LYS A 54 14.08 2.36 10.87
CA LYS A 54 14.49 3.75 11.09
C LYS A 54 13.82 4.35 12.33
N VAL A 55 12.50 4.47 12.33
CA VAL A 55 11.72 5.13 13.39
C VAL A 55 11.81 4.36 14.72
N GLY A 56 11.76 3.03 14.66
CA GLY A 56 11.87 2.18 15.83
C GLY A 56 13.27 2.21 16.47
N SER A 57 14.34 2.39 15.68
CA SER A 57 15.69 2.57 16.23
C SER A 57 15.81 3.85 17.04
N GLU A 58 15.24 4.96 16.55
CA GLU A 58 15.21 6.22 17.30
C GLU A 58 14.42 6.07 18.60
N PHE A 59 13.22 5.48 18.53
CA PHE A 59 12.40 5.23 19.72
C PHE A 59 13.15 4.35 20.74
N ALA A 60 13.80 3.26 20.29
CA ALA A 60 14.55 2.38 21.16
C ALA A 60 15.76 3.08 21.82
N ILE A 61 16.46 3.94 21.08
CA ILE A 61 17.61 4.68 21.62
C ILE A 61 17.16 5.75 22.62
N ARG A 62 16.12 6.54 22.27
CA ARG A 62 15.68 7.70 23.06
C ARG A 62 14.87 7.31 24.29
N GLU A 63 13.88 6.43 24.12
CA GLU A 63 12.91 6.11 25.17
C GLU A 63 13.32 4.89 26.00
N LEU A 64 13.96 3.91 25.36
CA LEU A 64 14.37 2.66 26.02
C LEU A 64 15.85 2.64 26.43
N GLY A 65 16.62 3.68 26.06
CA GLY A 65 18.05 3.79 26.36
C GLY A 65 18.91 2.71 25.68
N PHE A 66 18.41 2.09 24.61
CA PHE A 66 19.13 1.04 23.89
C PHE A 66 20.37 1.62 23.19
N LYS A 67 21.55 1.04 23.41
CA LYS A 67 22.79 1.46 22.76
C LYS A 67 23.32 0.35 21.86
N SER A 68 23.49 0.65 20.58
CA SER A 68 24.06 -0.27 19.61
C SER A 68 24.99 0.47 18.66
N LYS A 69 26.22 -0.05 18.53
CA LYS A 69 27.24 0.47 17.61
C LYS A 69 26.77 0.49 16.16
N PHE A 70 25.82 -0.38 15.79
CA PHE A 70 25.25 -0.41 14.45
C PHE A 70 24.43 0.86 14.17
N PHE A 71 23.54 1.25 15.08
CA PHE A 71 22.69 2.43 14.91
C PHE A 71 23.48 3.73 15.08
N GLU A 72 24.46 3.76 15.98
CA GLU A 72 25.39 4.90 16.11
C GLU A 72 26.17 5.15 14.82
N LYS A 73 26.62 4.08 14.14
CA LYS A 73 27.32 4.20 12.85
C LYS A 73 26.39 4.64 11.72
N LEU A 74 25.13 4.23 11.76
CA LEU A 74 24.18 4.53 10.68
C LEU A 74 23.80 6.02 10.65
N ASP A 75 23.97 6.72 11.78
CA ASP A 75 23.79 8.17 11.95
C ASP A 75 22.55 8.71 11.23
N LEU A 76 21.40 8.10 11.55
CA LEU A 76 20.14 8.47 10.91
C LEU A 76 19.58 9.77 11.51
N PRO A 77 19.07 10.68 10.67
CA PRO A 77 18.40 11.87 11.18
C PRO A 77 17.11 11.52 11.91
N THR A 78 16.75 12.40 12.84
CA THR A 78 15.52 12.30 13.63
C THR A 78 14.30 12.19 12.73
N ALA A 79 13.37 11.32 13.11
CA ALA A 79 12.16 11.07 12.38
C ALA A 79 11.23 12.28 12.41
N TYR A 80 10.76 12.65 11.24
CA TYR A 80 9.72 13.66 11.08
C TYR A 80 8.37 13.11 11.56
N PRO A 81 7.46 13.98 12.04
CA PRO A 81 6.14 13.54 12.54
C PRO A 81 5.34 12.68 11.55
N TRP A 82 5.44 12.97 10.24
CA TRP A 82 4.74 12.21 9.21
C TRP A 82 5.21 10.75 9.12
N GLU A 83 6.47 10.46 9.47
CA GLU A 83 7.03 9.12 9.44
C GLU A 83 6.36 8.21 10.48
N TYR A 84 6.17 8.73 11.70
CA TYR A 84 5.46 8.04 12.77
C TYR A 84 4.02 7.72 12.37
N VAL A 85 3.31 8.70 11.77
CA VAL A 85 1.95 8.48 11.30
C VAL A 85 1.93 7.45 10.17
N TRP A 86 2.85 7.54 9.21
CA TRP A 86 2.92 6.59 8.09
C TRP A 86 3.25 5.16 8.55
N CYS A 87 4.01 4.99 9.64
CA CYS A 87 4.27 3.67 10.23
C CYS A 87 2.99 2.93 10.69
N SER A 88 1.88 3.65 10.91
CA SER A 88 0.57 3.05 11.22
C SER A 88 -0.13 2.45 9.99
N SER A 89 0.40 2.65 8.78
CA SER A 89 -0.16 2.11 7.52
C SER A 89 -0.17 0.58 7.43
N VAL A 90 0.45 -0.13 8.39
CA VAL A 90 0.25 -1.58 8.60
C VAL A 90 -1.24 -1.95 8.71
N VAL A 91 -2.04 -1.04 9.28
CA VAL A 91 -3.48 -1.24 9.45
C VAL A 91 -4.17 -1.51 8.11
N CYS A 92 -3.74 -0.85 7.04
CA CYS A 92 -4.27 -1.06 5.69
C CYS A 92 -4.07 -2.51 5.24
N ILE A 93 -2.86 -3.04 5.42
CA ILE A 93 -2.50 -4.43 5.07
C ILE A 93 -3.36 -5.42 5.85
N ILE A 94 -3.48 -5.22 7.17
CA ILE A 94 -4.25 -6.09 8.06
C ILE A 94 -5.72 -6.12 7.64
N LEU A 95 -6.34 -4.95 7.47
CA LEU A 95 -7.75 -4.85 7.06
C LEU A 95 -7.99 -5.50 5.69
N GLY A 96 -7.08 -5.29 4.74
CA GLY A 96 -7.16 -5.87 3.40
C GLY A 96 -7.11 -7.40 3.43
N LEU A 97 -6.13 -7.98 4.13
CA LEU A 97 -5.99 -9.43 4.25
C LEU A 97 -7.18 -10.07 4.99
N LEU A 98 -7.67 -9.44 6.07
CA LEU A 98 -8.85 -9.91 6.81
C LEU A 98 -10.12 -9.88 5.96
N SER A 99 -10.22 -8.94 5.01
CA SER A 99 -11.36 -8.85 4.10
C SER A 99 -11.44 -10.04 3.12
N PHE A 100 -10.30 -10.63 2.74
CA PHE A 100 -10.24 -11.62 1.65
C PHE A 100 -10.82 -12.98 2.00
N ARG A 101 -10.81 -13.38 3.29
CA ARG A 101 -11.20 -14.73 3.74
C ARG A 101 -12.68 -15.05 3.45
N HIS A 102 -13.55 -14.06 3.61
CA HIS A 102 -15.00 -14.20 3.42
C HIS A 102 -15.59 -13.07 2.56
N ASN A 103 -14.78 -12.46 1.69
CA ASN A 103 -15.19 -11.33 0.85
C ASN A 103 -15.92 -10.23 1.65
N LYS A 104 -15.38 -9.86 2.82
CA LYS A 104 -16.02 -8.91 3.72
C LYS A 104 -15.92 -7.49 3.16
N GLY A 105 -16.90 -7.11 2.35
CA GLY A 105 -16.94 -5.81 1.66
C GLY A 105 -16.78 -4.61 2.60
N ASN A 106 -17.38 -4.65 3.79
CA ASN A 106 -17.23 -3.58 4.78
C ASN A 106 -15.79 -3.39 5.24
N LEU A 107 -15.05 -4.49 5.52
CA LEU A 107 -13.64 -4.38 5.90
C LEU A 107 -12.80 -3.86 4.74
N LEU A 108 -13.10 -4.29 3.51
CA LEU A 108 -12.39 -3.83 2.32
C LEU A 108 -12.67 -2.33 2.03
N ARG A 109 -13.86 -1.82 2.35
CA ARG A 109 -14.16 -0.37 2.29
C ARG A 109 -13.38 0.43 3.35
N ILE A 110 -13.28 -0.10 4.57
CA ILE A 110 -12.45 0.55 5.60
C ILE A 110 -10.98 0.54 5.16
N GLU A 111 -10.51 -0.57 4.59
CA GLU A 111 -9.17 -0.66 4.01
C GLU A 111 -8.96 0.40 2.93
N TYR A 112 -9.89 0.55 1.98
CA TYR A 112 -9.84 1.58 0.93
C TYR A 112 -9.59 2.99 1.48
N TYR A 113 -10.36 3.41 2.49
CA TYR A 113 -10.17 4.73 3.10
C TYR A 113 -8.88 4.80 3.94
N SER A 114 -8.50 3.71 4.61
CA SER A 114 -7.25 3.66 5.38
C SER A 114 -6.02 3.87 4.49
N GLN A 115 -6.02 3.38 3.25
CA GLN A 115 -4.95 3.63 2.27
C GLN A 115 -4.75 5.13 2.01
N PHE A 116 -5.84 5.89 1.93
CA PHE A 116 -5.77 7.34 1.78
C PHE A 116 -5.26 8.02 3.05
N PHE A 117 -5.88 7.74 4.20
CA PHE A 117 -5.58 8.48 5.45
C PHE A 117 -4.24 8.11 6.09
N LEU A 118 -3.82 6.85 6.00
CA LEU A 118 -2.58 6.35 6.64
C LEU A 118 -1.44 6.15 5.63
N GLY A 119 -1.76 6.04 4.34
CA GLY A 119 -0.77 5.91 3.27
C GLY A 119 -0.49 7.22 2.56
N ILE A 120 -1.45 7.70 1.77
CA ILE A 120 -1.29 8.89 0.92
C ILE A 120 -1.08 10.16 1.75
N LEU A 121 -1.97 10.45 2.70
CA LEU A 121 -2.00 11.74 3.39
C LEU A 121 -0.72 12.04 4.18
N PRO A 122 -0.16 11.11 4.99
CA PRO A 122 1.11 11.36 5.68
C PRO A 122 2.27 11.58 4.70
N CYS A 123 2.31 10.83 3.58
CA CYS A 123 3.30 11.05 2.53
C CYS A 123 3.15 12.42 1.88
N SER A 124 1.93 12.90 1.63
CA SER A 124 1.68 14.23 1.07
C SER A 124 2.13 15.35 2.03
N VAL A 125 1.90 15.18 3.33
CA VAL A 125 2.42 16.11 4.35
C VAL A 125 3.94 16.10 4.35
N GLY A 126 4.57 14.91 4.33
CA GLY A 126 6.02 14.77 4.23
C GLY A 126 6.60 15.46 3.00
N LEU A 127 6.04 15.17 1.82
CA LEU A 127 6.41 15.78 0.55
C LEU A 127 6.36 17.31 0.59
N GLY A 128 5.28 17.89 1.13
CA GLY A 128 5.13 19.33 1.26
C GLY A 128 6.11 19.94 2.26
N SER A 129 6.29 19.28 3.41
CA SER A 129 7.18 19.76 4.48
C SER A 129 8.66 19.76 4.11
N LEU A 130 9.08 18.81 3.26
CA LEU A 130 10.48 18.66 2.81
C LEU A 130 10.78 19.44 1.52
N LEU A 131 9.79 20.10 0.94
CA LEU A 131 9.98 20.86 -0.30
C LEU A 131 11.01 22.00 -0.17
N PRO A 132 11.02 22.82 0.90
CA PRO A 132 12.06 23.82 1.07
C PRO A 132 13.47 23.21 1.19
N GLU A 133 13.59 22.08 1.87
CA GLU A 133 14.85 21.33 2.03
C GLU A 133 15.34 20.80 0.67
N LEU A 134 14.43 20.30 -0.17
CA LEU A 134 14.78 19.84 -1.51
C LEU A 134 15.23 21.00 -2.40
N ILE A 135 14.51 22.12 -2.36
CA ILE A 135 14.86 23.32 -3.13
C ILE A 135 16.23 23.84 -2.69
N ASP A 136 16.49 23.93 -1.38
CA ASP A 136 17.79 24.35 -0.87
C ASP A 136 18.91 23.41 -1.36
N TYR A 137 18.72 22.09 -1.28
CA TYR A 137 19.71 21.13 -1.79
C TYR A 137 19.97 21.26 -3.29
N ILE A 138 18.92 21.43 -4.10
CA ILE A 138 19.06 21.50 -5.57
C ILE A 138 19.76 22.79 -6.01
N PHE A 139 19.41 23.92 -5.42
CA PHE A 139 19.91 25.23 -5.86
C PHE A 139 21.19 25.66 -5.14
N ASN A 140 21.44 25.17 -3.92
CA ASN A 140 22.58 25.54 -3.08
C ASN A 140 23.38 24.30 -2.61
N MET A 141 23.62 23.34 -3.50
CA MET A 141 24.15 22.01 -3.14
C MET A 141 25.40 22.03 -2.26
N GLU A 142 26.36 22.94 -2.50
CA GLU A 142 27.61 23.04 -1.74
C GLU A 142 27.44 23.61 -0.33
N SER A 143 26.43 24.46 -0.11
CA SER A 143 26.18 25.14 1.17
C SER A 143 24.94 24.63 1.91
N SER A 144 24.18 23.72 1.29
CA SER A 144 22.97 23.15 1.86
C SER A 144 23.29 22.39 3.14
N ARG A 145 22.46 22.60 4.16
CA ARG A 145 22.57 21.93 5.47
C ARG A 145 21.62 20.75 5.60
N THR A 146 21.20 20.18 4.48
CA THR A 146 20.28 19.04 4.49
C THR A 146 20.91 17.85 5.21
N PRO A 147 20.17 17.15 6.09
CA PRO A 147 20.66 15.96 6.73
C PRO A 147 21.12 14.93 5.70
N THR A 148 22.16 14.19 6.02
CA THR A 148 22.70 13.15 5.14
C THR A 148 22.52 11.78 5.77
N PHE A 149 22.34 10.78 4.92
CA PHE A 149 22.43 9.37 5.29
C PHE A 149 23.89 8.98 5.35
N ASN A 150 24.34 8.55 6.54
CA ASN A 150 25.72 8.12 6.80
C ASN A 150 26.76 9.16 6.36
N GLY A 151 26.47 10.45 6.51
CA GLY A 151 27.40 11.55 6.19
C GLY A 151 27.62 11.85 4.70
N HIS A 152 27.01 11.09 3.78
CA HIS A 152 27.38 11.15 2.35
C HIS A 152 26.22 11.48 1.41
N PHE A 153 25.06 10.88 1.61
CA PHE A 153 23.96 11.00 0.66
C PHE A 153 22.84 11.87 1.22
N PRO A 154 22.32 12.88 0.49
CA PRO A 154 21.27 13.77 0.99
C PRO A 154 20.00 13.00 1.34
N MET A 155 19.56 13.09 2.59
CA MET A 155 18.39 12.36 3.08
C MET A 155 17.11 12.80 2.34
N VAL A 156 17.00 14.09 1.99
CA VAL A 156 15.86 14.62 1.24
C VAL A 156 15.64 13.87 -0.10
N ILE A 157 16.71 13.47 -0.79
CA ILE A 157 16.58 12.72 -2.04
C ILE A 157 16.05 11.30 -1.79
N ILE A 158 16.51 10.65 -0.72
CA ILE A 158 15.98 9.35 -0.28
C ILE A 158 14.48 9.47 0.01
N TRP A 159 14.06 10.55 0.67
CA TRP A 159 12.66 10.77 0.97
C TRP A 159 11.79 10.95 -0.26
N TYR A 160 12.25 11.70 -1.27
CA TYR A 160 11.50 11.85 -2.51
C TYR A 160 11.40 10.55 -3.31
N ILE A 161 12.43 9.70 -3.29
CA ILE A 161 12.35 8.33 -3.85
C ILE A 161 11.32 7.50 -3.07
N PHE A 162 11.36 7.55 -1.75
CA PHE A 162 10.39 6.89 -0.88
C PHE A 162 8.95 7.34 -1.19
N PHE A 163 8.69 8.65 -1.29
CA PHE A 163 7.36 9.17 -1.60
C PHE A 163 6.84 8.66 -2.94
N LEU A 164 7.69 8.64 -3.97
CA LEU A 164 7.32 8.14 -5.28
C LEU A 164 6.89 6.67 -5.22
N ILE A 165 7.65 5.83 -4.52
CA ILE A 165 7.34 4.40 -4.34
C ILE A 165 6.07 4.23 -3.51
N ALA A 166 5.96 4.93 -2.37
CA ALA A 166 4.82 4.84 -1.47
C ALA A 166 3.52 5.27 -2.17
N PHE A 167 3.54 6.40 -2.89
CA PHE A 167 2.37 6.84 -3.66
C PHE A 167 1.96 5.82 -4.71
N GLN A 168 2.90 5.24 -5.46
CA GLN A 168 2.57 4.20 -6.45
C GLN A 168 1.89 3.01 -5.80
N ILE A 169 2.46 2.49 -4.71
CA ILE A 169 1.90 1.34 -3.98
C ILE A 169 0.46 1.66 -3.51
N HIS A 170 0.26 2.80 -2.85
CA HIS A 170 -1.05 3.16 -2.30
C HIS A 170 -2.09 3.51 -3.38
N ILE A 171 -1.72 4.21 -4.45
CA ILE A 171 -2.62 4.53 -5.56
C ILE A 171 -3.08 3.24 -6.25
N PHE A 172 -2.16 2.32 -6.54
CA PHE A 172 -2.54 1.03 -7.13
C PHE A 172 -3.36 0.16 -6.16
N ALA A 173 -3.09 0.21 -4.86
CA ALA A 173 -3.89 -0.49 -3.87
C ALA A 173 -5.33 0.03 -3.85
N ILE A 174 -5.51 1.35 -3.79
CA ILE A 174 -6.82 2.02 -3.88
C ILE A 174 -7.56 1.62 -5.16
N TYR A 175 -6.86 1.64 -6.31
CA TYR A 175 -7.41 1.24 -7.61
C TYR A 175 -7.90 -0.21 -7.60
N PHE A 176 -7.06 -1.17 -7.18
CA PHE A 176 -7.46 -2.57 -7.16
C PHE A 176 -8.52 -2.88 -6.11
N THR A 177 -8.50 -2.20 -4.95
CA THR A 177 -9.54 -2.32 -3.94
C THR A 177 -10.90 -1.85 -4.47
N TYR A 178 -10.95 -0.71 -5.16
CA TYR A 178 -12.17 -0.21 -5.80
C TYR A 178 -12.77 -1.24 -6.78
N HIS A 179 -11.93 -1.81 -7.64
CA HIS A 179 -12.38 -2.83 -8.60
C HIS A 179 -12.76 -4.16 -7.94
N LEU A 180 -12.07 -4.56 -6.86
CA LEU A 180 -12.40 -5.75 -6.10
C LEU A 180 -13.76 -5.61 -5.40
N LEU A 181 -14.04 -4.46 -4.77
CA LEU A 181 -15.37 -4.15 -4.21
C LEU A 181 -16.45 -4.26 -5.27
N GLY A 182 -16.22 -3.69 -6.45
CA GLY A 182 -17.14 -3.78 -7.57
C GLY A 182 -17.38 -5.22 -8.06
N SER A 183 -16.40 -6.13 -7.92
CA SER A 183 -16.62 -7.55 -8.22
C SER A 183 -17.50 -8.24 -7.17
N TRP A 184 -17.30 -7.96 -5.89
CA TRP A 184 -18.09 -8.60 -4.81
C TRP A 184 -19.53 -8.11 -4.75
N GLU A 185 -19.80 -6.83 -5.03
CA GLU A 185 -21.17 -6.29 -5.01
C GLU A 185 -22.04 -6.80 -6.17
N ARG A 186 -21.41 -7.16 -7.30
CA ARG A 186 -22.12 -7.77 -8.44
C ARG A 186 -22.61 -9.18 -8.14
N ASP A 187 -21.97 -9.86 -7.21
CA ASP A 187 -22.33 -11.20 -6.77
C ASP A 187 -23.51 -11.13 -5.76
N VAL A 188 -23.49 -10.16 -4.82
CA VAL A 188 -24.52 -10.04 -3.76
C VAL A 188 -25.88 -9.55 -4.24
N LYS A 189 -25.97 -8.68 -5.26
CA LYS A 189 -27.27 -8.13 -5.73
C LYS A 189 -28.14 -9.13 -6.52
N LYS A 190 -27.80 -10.41 -6.55
CA LYS A 190 -28.45 -11.44 -7.38
C LYS A 190 -28.84 -12.71 -6.64
N ASP A 191 -28.52 -12.78 -5.35
CA ASP A 191 -29.10 -13.74 -4.41
C ASP A 191 -30.29 -13.07 -3.69
#